data_AF-A0A0S2W5X3-F1
#
_entry.id   AF-A0A0S2W5X3-F1
#
_cell.length_a   1.000
_cell.length_b   1.000
_cell.length_c   1.000
_cell.angle_alpha   90.00
_cell.angle_beta   90.00
_cell.angle_gamma   90.00
#
_symmetry.space_group_name_H-M   'P 1'
#
loop_
_entity.id
_entity.type
_entity.pdbx_description
1 polymer ?
#
loop_
_entity_poly.entity_id
_entity_poly.type
_entity_poly.pdbx_seq_one_letter_code
_entity_poly.pdbx_strand_id
1 'polypeptide(L)'
;MMNTEQLTELIRKAVQEVTGGIPSVSPAVDPGEVPDLSKVDLRAELAVPDPANAEEYLNMKARTPARLGVWRAGPRYRTKTYLRFRADHAVAMDAVFTDVPEDFLAANGLFQVTTRCTSKDEFLTRPDLGRLLDPDTVAALKSKCKANPQVQVYVSDGLSSTAVEANIPDLLPALLQGLKSQHIEAGTPFYVKYGRVGAMDEVAKALGSEVTIVLLGERPGLATGESLSAYMTYRGYPGMPEAGRTVVSNIYQGGTNPAEAGAHIASIAKKMLEQKASGVDLKM
;
A
#
# COMPACT_ATOMS: atom_id res chain seq x y z
N MET A 1 37.54 16.10 -49.70
CA MET A 1 36.59 15.76 -48.61
C MET A 1 35.19 15.84 -49.19
N MET A 2 34.40 14.77 -49.08
CA MET A 2 32.98 14.82 -49.46
C MET A 2 32.26 15.82 -48.57
N ASN A 3 31.40 16.66 -49.16
CA ASN A 3 30.56 17.56 -48.39
C ASN A 3 29.36 16.82 -47.78
N THR A 4 28.69 17.45 -46.84
CA THR A 4 27.59 16.84 -46.07
C THR A 4 26.44 16.37 -46.97
N GLU A 5 26.16 17.07 -48.06
CA GLU A 5 25.13 16.69 -49.04
C GLU A 5 25.50 15.40 -49.77
N GLN A 6 26.73 15.31 -50.28
CA GLN A 6 27.25 14.11 -50.95
C GLN A 6 27.25 12.89 -50.03
N LEU A 7 27.59 13.08 -48.75
CA LEU A 7 27.55 12.00 -47.75
C LEU A 7 26.11 11.54 -47.47
N THR A 8 25.18 12.48 -47.35
CA THR A 8 23.76 12.19 -47.09
C THR A 8 23.13 11.43 -48.25
N GLU A 9 23.50 11.79 -49.48
CA GLU A 9 23.00 11.13 -50.68
C GLU A 9 23.57 9.71 -50.85
N LEU A 10 24.85 9.52 -50.50
CA LEU A 10 25.47 8.20 -50.47
C LEU A 10 24.81 7.27 -49.43
N ILE A 11 24.56 7.79 -48.22
CA ILE A 11 23.86 7.06 -47.16
C ILE A 11 22.44 6.69 -47.62
N ARG A 12 21.70 7.62 -48.23
CA ARG A 12 20.34 7.36 -48.71
C ARG A 12 20.31 6.27 -49.79
N LYS A 13 21.26 6.27 -50.73
CA LYS A 13 21.40 5.21 -51.74
C LYS A 13 21.72 3.85 -51.12
N ALA A 14 22.69 3.80 -50.20
CA ALA A 14 23.07 2.56 -49.53
C ALA A 14 21.90 1.97 -48.72
N VAL A 15 21.14 2.82 -48.03
CA VAL A 15 19.94 2.40 -47.29
C VAL A 15 18.87 1.86 -48.25
N GLN A 16 18.63 2.50 -49.40
CA GLN A 16 17.65 2.05 -50.40
C GLN A 16 18.02 0.73 -51.07
N GLU A 17 19.31 0.48 -51.34
CA GLU A 17 19.79 -0.79 -51.87
C GLU A 17 19.62 -1.93 -50.85
N VAL A 18 19.89 -1.65 -49.58
CA VAL A 18 19.74 -2.64 -48.49
C VAL A 18 18.27 -2.94 -48.18
N THR A 19 17.36 -1.97 -48.32
CA THR A 19 15.92 -2.18 -48.08
C THR A 19 15.15 -2.72 -49.29
N GLY A 20 15.82 -3.02 -50.40
CA GLY A 20 15.23 -3.70 -51.56
C GLY A 20 14.04 -2.94 -52.20
N GLY A 21 13.99 -1.62 -52.05
CA GLY A 21 12.85 -0.83 -52.52
C GLY A 21 11.54 -1.11 -51.77
N ILE A 22 11.57 -1.84 -50.65
CA ILE A 22 10.43 -1.90 -49.74
C ILE A 22 10.29 -0.49 -49.17
N PRO A 23 9.23 0.26 -49.50
CA PRO A 23 9.03 1.56 -48.90
C PRO A 23 9.07 1.37 -47.39
N SER A 24 9.82 2.23 -46.71
CA SER A 24 9.65 2.44 -45.28
C SER A 24 8.19 2.84 -45.08
N VAL A 25 7.31 1.85 -44.93
CA VAL A 25 5.98 2.07 -44.37
C VAL A 25 6.29 2.37 -42.92
N SER A 26 6.63 3.63 -42.63
CA SER A 26 6.41 4.18 -41.31
C SER A 26 4.98 3.76 -41.00
N PRO A 27 4.76 2.90 -39.98
CA PRO A 27 3.41 2.49 -39.66
C PRO A 27 2.59 3.77 -39.57
N ALA A 28 1.51 3.86 -40.35
CA ALA A 28 0.65 5.02 -40.33
C ALA A 28 0.31 5.27 -38.86
N VAL A 29 0.83 6.36 -38.30
CA VAL A 29 0.53 6.73 -36.92
C VAL A 29 -0.92 7.19 -36.99
N ASP A 30 -1.81 6.31 -36.58
CA ASP A 30 -3.22 6.62 -36.44
C ASP A 30 -3.32 7.83 -35.49
N PRO A 31 -3.91 8.97 -35.92
CA PRO A 31 -4.08 10.13 -35.06
C PRO A 31 -5.06 9.88 -33.89
N GLY A 32 -5.66 8.68 -33.80
CA GLY A 32 -6.48 8.27 -32.67
C GLY A 32 -5.76 8.26 -31.32
N GLU A 33 -6.55 8.40 -30.24
CA GLU A 33 -6.03 8.30 -28.88
C GLU A 33 -5.55 6.88 -28.56
N VAL A 34 -4.41 6.77 -27.88
CA VAL A 34 -3.94 5.49 -27.35
C VAL A 34 -4.92 5.04 -26.27
N PRO A 35 -5.52 3.84 -26.38
CA PRO A 35 -6.47 3.35 -25.38
C PRO A 35 -5.85 3.29 -23.99
N ASP A 36 -6.54 3.84 -23.00
CA ASP A 36 -6.11 3.81 -21.61
C ASP A 36 -6.06 2.37 -21.09
N LEU A 37 -4.83 1.89 -20.87
CA LEU A 37 -4.59 0.54 -20.40
C LEU A 37 -5.22 0.29 -19.04
N SER A 38 -5.34 1.31 -18.18
CA SER A 38 -5.86 1.20 -16.82
C SER A 38 -7.36 0.87 -16.76
N LYS A 39 -8.12 1.34 -17.75
CA LYS A 39 -9.58 1.15 -17.86
C LYS A 39 -10.00 -0.25 -18.30
N VAL A 40 -9.06 -1.06 -18.78
CA VAL A 40 -9.34 -2.44 -19.18
C VAL A 40 -9.61 -3.28 -17.94
N ASP A 41 -10.81 -3.85 -17.85
CA ASP A 41 -11.10 -4.87 -16.84
C ASP A 41 -10.37 -6.15 -17.21
N LEU A 42 -9.23 -6.35 -16.55
CA LEU A 42 -8.43 -7.54 -16.75
C LEU A 42 -9.17 -8.81 -16.38
N ARG A 43 -10.24 -8.80 -15.57
CA ARG A 43 -11.00 -10.01 -15.21
C ARG A 43 -11.89 -10.50 -16.35
N ALA A 44 -12.33 -9.61 -17.23
CA ALA A 44 -13.15 -9.93 -18.39
C ALA A 44 -12.36 -10.29 -19.66
N GLU A 45 -11.05 -10.01 -19.70
CA GLU A 45 -10.23 -10.26 -20.89
C GLU A 45 -9.64 -11.68 -20.92
N LEU A 46 -10.02 -12.49 -21.91
CA LEU A 46 -9.36 -13.78 -22.21
C LEU A 46 -8.60 -13.68 -23.53
N ALA A 47 -7.27 -13.63 -23.43
CA ALA A 47 -6.36 -13.47 -24.58
C ALA A 47 -5.82 -14.81 -25.13
N VAL A 48 -6.25 -15.93 -24.56
CA VAL A 48 -5.88 -17.30 -24.97
C VAL A 48 -6.59 -17.63 -26.30
N PRO A 49 -5.87 -18.01 -27.37
CA PRO A 49 -6.48 -18.45 -28.61
C PRO A 49 -7.08 -19.84 -28.46
N ASP A 50 -8.25 -20.06 -29.07
CA ASP A 50 -8.97 -21.33 -29.11
C ASP A 50 -9.01 -22.07 -27.75
N PRO A 51 -9.47 -21.40 -26.66
CA PRO A 51 -9.49 -22.01 -25.35
C PRO A 51 -10.46 -23.20 -25.34
N ALA A 52 -10.02 -24.33 -24.77
CA ALA A 52 -10.83 -25.55 -24.71
C ALA A 52 -12.21 -25.35 -24.04
N ASN A 53 -12.29 -24.43 -23.06
CA ASN A 53 -13.53 -23.97 -22.47
C ASN A 53 -13.39 -22.49 -22.05
N ALA A 54 -13.83 -21.57 -22.91
CA ALA A 54 -13.73 -20.13 -22.67
C ALA A 54 -14.57 -19.67 -21.46
N GLU A 55 -15.79 -20.20 -21.35
CA GLU A 55 -16.79 -19.82 -20.35
C GLU A 55 -16.28 -20.11 -18.94
N GLU A 56 -15.82 -21.34 -18.71
CA GLU A 56 -15.33 -21.74 -17.39
C GLU A 56 -14.02 -21.02 -17.02
N TYR A 57 -13.16 -20.71 -18.01
CA TYR A 57 -11.98 -19.90 -17.75
C TYR A 57 -12.38 -18.51 -17.24
N LEU A 58 -13.31 -17.84 -17.93
CA LEU A 58 -13.79 -16.52 -17.53
C LEU A 58 -14.46 -16.54 -16.15
N ASN A 59 -15.22 -17.59 -15.84
CA ASN A 59 -15.82 -17.79 -14.51
C ASN A 59 -14.75 -17.89 -13.40
N MET A 60 -13.69 -18.68 -13.60
CA MET A 60 -12.56 -18.74 -12.66
C MET A 60 -11.84 -17.40 -12.54
N LYS A 61 -11.65 -16.72 -13.67
CA LYS A 61 -10.93 -15.45 -13.75
C LYS A 61 -11.66 -14.30 -13.04
N ALA A 62 -13.01 -14.29 -13.08
CA ALA A 62 -13.83 -13.32 -12.37
C ALA A 62 -13.63 -13.37 -10.84
N ARG A 63 -13.19 -14.52 -10.29
CA ARG A 63 -13.02 -14.75 -8.85
C ARG A 63 -11.63 -14.39 -8.32
N THR A 64 -10.73 -13.90 -9.16
CA THR A 64 -9.36 -13.56 -8.74
C THR A 64 -8.88 -12.26 -9.37
N PRO A 65 -8.16 -11.40 -8.62
CA PRO A 65 -7.46 -10.26 -9.19
C PRO A 65 -6.19 -10.69 -9.97
N ALA A 66 -5.79 -11.97 -9.93
CA ALA A 66 -4.63 -12.45 -10.64
C ALA A 66 -4.78 -12.29 -12.17
N ARG A 67 -3.68 -11.93 -12.84
CA ARG A 67 -3.64 -11.66 -14.29
C ARG A 67 -3.58 -12.95 -15.11
N LEU A 68 -4.56 -13.82 -14.95
CA LEU A 68 -4.72 -15.07 -15.69
C LEU A 68 -5.21 -14.81 -17.12
N GLY A 69 -5.05 -15.78 -18.02
CA GLY A 69 -5.64 -15.73 -19.36
C GLY A 69 -4.98 -14.73 -20.32
N VAL A 70 -3.83 -14.14 -19.96
CA VAL A 70 -3.13 -13.12 -20.75
C VAL A 70 -2.32 -13.66 -21.94
N TRP A 71 -2.24 -14.99 -22.05
CA TRP A 71 -1.50 -15.72 -23.09
C TRP A 71 -0.02 -15.33 -23.21
N ARG A 72 0.59 -15.63 -24.37
CA ARG A 72 2.03 -15.51 -24.63
C ARG A 72 2.35 -15.26 -26.10
N ALA A 73 3.53 -14.70 -26.36
CA ALA A 73 4.22 -14.68 -27.65
C ALA A 73 5.49 -15.53 -27.51
N GLY A 74 5.49 -16.76 -28.04
CA GLY A 74 6.50 -17.75 -27.70
C GLY A 74 6.49 -18.04 -26.19
N PRO A 75 7.62 -17.94 -25.46
CA PRO A 75 7.68 -18.05 -24.00
C PRO A 75 7.55 -16.70 -23.26
N ARG A 76 7.20 -15.61 -23.96
CA ARG A 76 7.16 -14.23 -23.40
C ARG A 76 5.75 -13.70 -23.29
N TYR A 77 5.56 -12.63 -22.51
CA TYR A 77 4.30 -11.91 -22.46
C TYR A 77 3.95 -11.28 -23.80
N ARG A 78 2.65 -11.15 -24.09
CA ARG A 78 2.18 -10.29 -25.18
C ARG A 78 2.46 -8.82 -24.85
N THR A 79 2.67 -8.00 -25.89
CA THR A 79 2.99 -6.57 -25.74
C THR A 79 1.98 -5.82 -24.89
N LYS A 80 0.67 -6.02 -25.12
CA LYS A 80 -0.41 -5.38 -24.34
C LYS A 80 -0.30 -5.70 -22.83
N THR A 81 -0.08 -6.97 -22.50
CA THR A 81 0.11 -7.44 -21.11
C THR A 81 1.33 -6.80 -20.47
N TYR A 82 2.44 -6.71 -21.21
CA TYR A 82 3.66 -6.08 -20.73
C TYR A 82 3.48 -4.57 -20.50
N LEU A 83 2.83 -3.86 -21.43
CA LEU A 83 2.53 -2.43 -21.27
C LEU A 83 1.61 -2.18 -20.08
N ARG A 84 0.55 -2.99 -19.91
CA ARG A 84 -0.33 -2.91 -18.73
C ARG A 84 0.46 -3.12 -17.44
N PHE A 85 1.34 -4.13 -17.39
CA PHE A 85 2.21 -4.36 -16.25
C PHE A 85 3.08 -3.15 -15.93
N ARG A 86 3.68 -2.50 -16.93
CA ARG A 86 4.51 -1.31 -16.75
C ARG A 86 3.71 -0.11 -16.26
N ALA A 87 2.49 0.08 -16.76
CA ALA A 87 1.59 1.14 -16.32
C ALA A 87 1.21 0.96 -14.84
N ASP A 88 0.76 -0.23 -14.44
CA ASP A 88 0.39 -0.47 -13.04
C ASP A 88 1.61 -0.41 -12.11
N HIS A 89 2.80 -0.78 -12.60
CA HIS A 89 4.04 -0.63 -11.84
C HIS A 89 4.40 0.84 -11.60
N ALA A 90 4.13 1.74 -12.56
CA ALA A 90 4.35 3.17 -12.36
C ALA A 90 3.44 3.71 -11.24
N VAL A 91 2.14 3.35 -11.27
CA VAL A 91 1.20 3.72 -10.20
C VAL A 91 1.64 3.18 -8.84
N ALA A 92 2.09 1.93 -8.78
CA ALA A 92 2.59 1.34 -7.54
C ALA A 92 3.84 2.07 -7.00
N MET A 93 4.71 2.58 -7.89
CA MET A 93 5.87 3.39 -7.49
C MET A 93 5.44 4.76 -6.94
N ASP A 94 4.48 5.44 -7.58
CA ASP A 94 3.99 6.73 -7.11
C ASP A 94 3.34 6.61 -5.71
N ALA A 95 2.62 5.51 -5.45
CA ALA A 95 2.05 5.22 -4.14
C ALA A 95 3.09 5.07 -3.00
N VAL A 96 4.36 4.79 -3.34
CA VAL A 96 5.45 4.72 -2.34
C VAL A 96 5.94 6.11 -1.96
N PHE A 97 5.94 7.08 -2.88
CA PHE A 97 6.56 8.40 -2.69
C PHE A 97 5.59 9.51 -2.32
N THR A 98 4.29 9.23 -2.34
CA THR A 98 3.26 10.18 -1.94
C THR A 98 3.12 10.25 -0.41
N ASP A 99 2.66 11.40 0.06
CA ASP A 99 2.36 11.69 1.47
C ASP A 99 0.85 11.82 1.66
N VAL A 100 0.38 11.56 2.88
CA VAL A 100 -1.02 11.81 3.25
C VAL A 100 -1.25 13.32 3.41
N PRO A 101 -2.27 13.91 2.75
CA PRO A 101 -2.54 15.35 2.85
C PRO A 101 -2.91 15.82 4.27
N GLU A 102 -2.48 17.02 4.66
CA GLU A 102 -2.78 17.57 6.00
C GLU A 102 -4.29 17.77 6.22
N ASP A 103 -5.03 18.20 5.20
CA ASP A 103 -6.48 18.36 5.26
C ASP A 103 -7.20 17.03 5.51
N PHE A 104 -6.67 15.92 4.97
CA PHE A 104 -7.18 14.59 5.25
C PHE A 104 -6.98 14.22 6.72
N LEU A 105 -5.80 14.50 7.28
CA LEU A 105 -5.51 14.24 8.70
C LEU A 105 -6.43 15.07 9.61
N ALA A 106 -6.63 16.35 9.30
CA ALA A 106 -7.51 17.24 10.03
C ALA A 106 -8.98 16.75 9.99
N ALA A 107 -9.47 16.35 8.82
CA ALA A 107 -10.83 15.82 8.65
C ALA A 107 -11.08 14.53 9.48
N ASN A 108 -10.03 13.75 9.74
CA ASN A 108 -10.09 12.53 10.56
C ASN A 108 -9.68 12.76 12.03
N GLY A 109 -9.47 14.01 12.46
CA GLY A 109 -9.11 14.35 13.84
C GLY A 109 -7.71 13.87 14.26
N LEU A 110 -6.80 13.70 13.31
CA LEU A 110 -5.45 13.19 13.54
C LEU A 110 -4.44 14.33 13.52
N PHE A 111 -3.85 14.65 14.67
CA PHE A 111 -2.65 15.51 14.65
C PHE A 111 -1.43 14.68 14.25
N GLN A 112 -0.50 15.32 13.53
CA GLN A 112 0.72 14.67 13.06
C GLN A 112 1.87 14.79 14.07
N VAL A 113 2.61 13.70 14.22
CA VAL A 113 3.99 13.65 14.71
C VAL A 113 4.86 12.88 13.71
N THR A 114 6.18 12.96 13.84
CA THR A 114 7.13 12.29 12.95
C THR A 114 8.08 11.42 13.76
N THR A 115 8.52 10.31 13.17
CA THR A 115 9.65 9.53 13.69
C THR A 115 10.98 10.28 13.52
N ARG A 116 12.11 9.63 13.77
CA ARG A 116 13.44 10.21 13.52
C ARG A 116 13.79 10.38 12.04
N CYS A 117 12.95 9.89 11.13
CA CYS A 117 13.15 10.11 9.70
C CYS A 117 12.81 11.56 9.32
N THR A 118 13.68 12.16 8.53
CA THR A 118 13.55 13.54 8.06
C THR A 118 13.02 13.62 6.63
N SER A 119 13.12 12.53 5.86
CA SER A 119 12.66 12.43 4.47
C SER A 119 12.16 11.04 4.13
N LYS A 120 11.42 10.93 3.01
CA LYS A 120 10.94 9.64 2.49
C LYS A 120 12.10 8.72 2.10
N ASP A 121 13.16 9.27 1.49
CA ASP A 121 14.35 8.50 1.11
C ASP A 121 15.07 7.92 2.33
N GLU A 122 15.20 8.70 3.40
CA GLU A 122 15.75 8.21 4.67
C GLU A 122 14.83 7.13 5.25
N PHE A 123 13.52 7.35 5.26
CA PHE A 123 12.56 6.35 5.75
C PHE A 123 12.65 5.00 5.00
N LEU A 124 12.86 5.02 3.68
CA LEU A 124 13.00 3.81 2.86
C LEU A 124 14.31 3.07 3.11
N THR A 125 15.39 3.79 3.41
CA THR A 125 16.75 3.24 3.55
C THR A 125 17.19 3.00 5.00
N ARG A 126 16.53 3.64 5.97
CA ARG A 126 16.84 3.60 7.42
C ARG A 126 15.62 3.13 8.23
N PRO A 127 15.27 1.84 8.14
CA PRO A 127 14.15 1.28 8.89
C PRO A 127 14.34 1.37 10.41
N ASP A 128 15.58 1.52 10.88
CA ASP A 128 15.91 1.76 12.29
C ASP A 128 15.39 3.12 12.79
N LEU A 129 15.52 4.18 12.00
CA LEU A 129 15.04 5.52 12.37
C LEU A 129 13.51 5.62 12.37
N GLY A 130 12.85 4.94 11.43
CA GLY A 130 11.39 4.86 11.37
C GLY A 130 10.76 4.07 12.52
N ARG A 131 11.55 3.41 13.38
CA ARG A 131 11.10 2.74 14.60
C ARG A 131 11.24 3.59 15.86
N LEU A 132 11.89 4.75 15.76
CA LEU A 132 12.27 5.57 16.91
C LEU A 132 11.53 6.91 16.91
N LEU A 133 11.24 7.42 18.11
CA LEU A 133 10.72 8.75 18.32
C LEU A 133 11.80 9.63 18.99
N ASP A 134 11.81 10.91 18.63
CA ASP A 134 12.65 11.90 19.33
C ASP A 134 12.02 12.35 20.65
N PRO A 135 12.83 12.84 21.60
CA PRO A 135 12.33 13.33 22.89
C PRO A 135 11.21 14.37 22.75
N ASP A 136 11.31 15.27 21.77
CA ASP A 136 10.30 16.29 21.50
C ASP A 136 8.99 15.69 20.99
N THR A 137 9.06 14.68 20.12
CA THR A 137 7.89 13.91 19.68
C THR A 137 7.23 13.19 20.86
N VAL A 138 8.02 12.56 21.73
CA VAL A 138 7.50 11.91 22.95
C VAL A 138 6.83 12.92 23.88
N ALA A 139 7.41 14.11 24.06
CA ALA A 139 6.82 15.18 24.86
C ALA A 139 5.50 15.69 24.25
N ALA A 140 5.43 15.83 22.93
CA ALA A 140 4.21 16.19 22.22
C ALA A 140 3.10 15.14 22.37
N LEU A 141 3.43 13.85 22.32
CA LEU A 141 2.47 12.77 22.56
C LEU A 141 1.94 12.83 23.99
N LYS A 142 2.82 12.97 24.99
CA LYS A 142 2.41 13.06 26.40
C LYS A 142 1.55 14.28 26.73
N SER A 143 1.70 15.39 26.00
CA SER A 143 0.91 16.61 26.23
C SER A 143 -0.45 16.58 25.54
N LYS A 144 -0.56 15.91 24.38
CA LYS A 144 -1.79 15.89 23.56
C LYS A 144 -2.64 14.64 23.75
N CYS A 145 -2.06 13.54 24.23
CA CYS A 145 -2.75 12.27 24.40
C CYS A 145 -3.04 11.98 25.87
N LYS A 146 -4.08 11.17 26.11
CA LYS A 146 -4.36 10.59 27.43
C LYS A 146 -3.22 9.68 27.87
N ALA A 147 -2.86 9.75 29.15
CA ALA A 147 -1.92 8.82 29.77
C ALA A 147 -2.64 7.53 30.21
N ASN A 148 -1.95 6.41 30.07
CA ASN A 148 -2.36 5.05 30.44
C ASN A 148 -3.73 4.61 29.87
N PRO A 149 -4.01 4.77 28.57
CA PRO A 149 -5.25 4.28 27.99
C PRO A 149 -5.28 2.74 27.95
N GLN A 150 -6.46 2.13 28.03
CA GLN A 150 -6.58 0.68 27.82
C GLN A 150 -6.18 0.32 26.38
N VAL A 151 -6.66 1.08 25.40
CA VAL A 151 -6.28 0.91 23.99
C VAL A 151 -5.81 2.23 23.41
N GLN A 152 -4.60 2.27 22.86
CA GLN A 152 -4.12 3.39 22.06
C GLN A 152 -4.13 3.00 20.58
N VAL A 153 -4.81 3.79 19.75
CA VAL A 153 -4.82 3.63 18.29
C VAL A 153 -4.03 4.77 17.66
N TYR A 154 -3.16 4.48 16.70
CA TYR A 154 -2.55 5.52 15.87
C TYR A 154 -2.46 5.06 14.42
N VAL A 155 -2.33 6.02 13.51
CA VAL A 155 -2.25 5.80 12.07
C VAL A 155 -0.83 6.13 11.60
N SER A 156 -0.34 5.42 10.59
CA SER A 156 0.90 5.76 9.92
C SER A 156 0.82 5.44 8.43
N ASP A 157 1.45 6.25 7.59
CA ASP A 157 1.59 5.96 6.16
C ASP A 157 2.27 4.62 5.92
N GLY A 158 3.24 4.25 6.75
CA GLY A 158 4.06 3.08 6.47
C GLY A 158 4.66 3.21 5.08
N LEU A 159 4.39 2.24 4.21
CA LEU A 159 4.89 2.25 2.83
C LEU A 159 3.86 2.73 1.79
N SER A 160 2.65 3.10 2.21
CA SER A 160 1.62 3.61 1.30
C SER A 160 0.66 4.60 1.96
N SER A 161 0.73 5.86 1.53
CA SER A 161 -0.28 6.89 1.86
C SER A 161 -1.64 6.54 1.27
N THR A 162 -1.68 5.96 0.06
CA THR A 162 -2.92 5.54 -0.61
C THR A 162 -3.74 4.58 0.25
N ALA A 163 -3.09 3.63 0.94
CA ALA A 163 -3.75 2.74 1.89
C ALA A 163 -4.36 3.47 3.09
N VAL A 164 -3.76 4.57 3.54
CA VAL A 164 -4.32 5.39 4.63
C VAL A 164 -5.56 6.12 4.14
N GLU A 165 -5.45 6.82 3.00
CA GLU A 165 -6.53 7.63 2.44
C GLU A 165 -7.76 6.79 2.09
N ALA A 166 -7.55 5.58 1.54
CA ALA A 166 -8.64 4.71 1.11
C ALA A 166 -9.41 4.06 2.27
N ASN A 167 -8.79 3.84 3.44
CA ASN A 167 -9.37 2.97 4.46
C ASN A 167 -9.67 3.65 5.80
N ILE A 168 -8.89 4.66 6.20
CA ILE A 168 -9.05 5.29 7.52
C ILE A 168 -10.43 5.93 7.75
N PRO A 169 -11.08 6.58 6.75
CA PRO A 169 -12.38 7.21 6.96
C PRO A 169 -13.46 6.24 7.44
N ASP A 170 -13.39 4.97 7.03
CA ASP A 170 -14.35 3.93 7.44
C ASP A 170 -13.82 3.10 8.62
N LEU A 171 -12.53 2.78 8.62
CA LEU A 171 -11.93 1.87 9.60
C LEU A 171 -11.82 2.49 10.99
N LEU A 172 -11.27 3.71 11.09
CA LEU A 172 -10.98 4.33 12.38
C LEU A 172 -12.26 4.58 13.18
N PRO A 173 -13.34 5.16 12.61
CA PRO A 173 -14.60 5.30 13.32
C PRO A 173 -15.20 3.96 13.76
N ALA A 174 -15.18 2.94 12.88
CA ALA A 174 -15.70 1.61 13.20
C ALA A 174 -14.94 0.95 14.35
N LEU A 175 -13.60 1.06 14.36
CA LEU A 175 -12.75 0.59 15.45
C LEU A 175 -13.07 1.30 16.77
N LEU A 176 -13.10 2.64 16.77
CA LEU A 176 -13.36 3.41 17.99
C LEU A 176 -14.77 3.16 18.53
N GLN A 177 -15.78 3.02 17.65
CA GLN A 177 -17.13 2.64 18.04
C GLN A 177 -17.18 1.20 18.60
N GLY A 178 -16.44 0.27 17.98
CA GLY A 178 -16.32 -1.12 18.45
C GLY A 178 -15.67 -1.24 19.83
N LEU A 179 -14.65 -0.43 20.12
CA LEU A 179 -14.05 -0.37 21.45
C LEU A 179 -15.03 0.20 22.47
N LYS A 180 -15.70 1.31 22.11
CA LYS A 180 -16.70 1.96 22.98
C LYS A 180 -17.87 1.04 23.32
N SER A 181 -18.39 0.27 22.36
CA SER A 181 -19.50 -0.67 22.60
C SER A 181 -19.11 -1.83 23.50
N GLN A 182 -17.81 -2.12 23.62
CA GLN A 182 -17.25 -3.12 24.51
C GLN A 182 -16.81 -2.53 25.87
N HIS A 183 -17.16 -1.27 26.15
CA HIS A 183 -16.76 -0.52 27.35
C HIS A 183 -15.25 -0.40 27.55
N ILE A 184 -14.49 -0.37 26.45
CA ILE A 184 -13.04 -0.20 26.47
C ILE A 184 -12.71 1.26 26.18
N GLU A 185 -11.94 1.89 27.07
CA GLU A 185 -11.51 3.27 26.87
C GLU A 185 -10.37 3.36 25.84
N ALA A 186 -10.64 4.08 24.74
CA ALA A 186 -9.63 4.46 23.77
C ALA A 186 -8.87 5.73 24.18
N GLY A 187 -7.56 5.74 23.93
CA GLY A 187 -6.71 6.93 23.96
C GLY A 187 -7.01 7.89 22.81
N THR A 188 -6.28 9.01 22.76
CA THR A 188 -6.43 10.01 21.69
C THR A 188 -5.77 9.50 20.40
N PRO A 189 -6.49 9.30 19.28
CA PRO A 189 -5.87 8.91 18.01
C PRO A 189 -4.96 10.01 17.45
N PHE A 190 -3.91 9.62 16.74
CA PHE A 190 -2.97 10.53 16.09
C PHE A 190 -2.30 9.86 14.88
N TYR A 191 -1.58 10.65 14.10
CA TYR A 191 -0.84 10.18 12.93
C TYR A 191 0.68 10.27 13.15
N VAL A 192 1.40 9.22 12.78
CA VAL A 192 2.87 9.14 12.80
C VAL A 192 3.38 9.07 11.37
N LYS A 193 4.01 10.14 10.90
CA LYS A 193 4.69 10.18 9.62
C LYS A 193 5.99 9.37 9.69
N TYR A 194 6.28 8.60 8.63
CA TYR A 194 7.47 7.76 8.52
C TYR A 194 7.55 6.68 9.61
N GLY A 195 6.40 6.13 9.99
CA GLY A 195 6.31 5.08 11.01
C GLY A 195 6.59 3.70 10.44
N ARG A 196 7.41 2.93 11.13
CA ARG A 196 7.47 1.46 11.01
C ARG A 196 6.67 0.84 12.14
N VAL A 197 6.35 -0.45 12.02
CA VAL A 197 5.66 -1.21 13.08
C VAL A 197 6.34 -1.04 14.44
N GLY A 198 7.68 -1.04 14.50
CA GLY A 198 8.43 -0.87 15.74
C GLY A 198 8.26 0.47 16.45
N ALA A 199 7.78 1.53 15.77
CA ALA A 199 7.46 2.80 16.44
C ALA A 199 6.34 2.63 17.49
N MET A 200 5.52 1.58 17.34
CA MET A 200 4.50 1.18 18.31
C MET A 200 5.07 0.98 19.70
N ASP A 201 6.29 0.44 19.81
CA ASP A 201 6.91 0.16 21.09
C ASP A 201 7.24 1.46 21.86
N GLU A 202 7.72 2.48 21.14
CA GLU A 202 7.99 3.81 21.68
C GLU A 202 6.68 4.54 22.05
N VAL A 203 5.63 4.39 21.23
CA VAL A 203 4.29 4.91 21.56
C VAL A 203 3.72 4.26 22.82
N ALA A 204 3.80 2.93 22.92
CA ALA A 204 3.34 2.16 24.07
C ALA A 204 4.04 2.62 25.35
N LYS A 205 5.37 2.78 25.30
CA LYS A 205 6.17 3.29 26.41
C LYS A 205 5.86 4.74 26.76
N ALA A 206 5.66 5.59 25.75
CA ALA A 206 5.40 7.02 25.95
C ALA A 206 4.05 7.28 26.62
N LEU A 207 3.02 6.53 26.23
CA LEU A 207 1.64 6.74 26.67
C LEU A 207 1.19 5.74 27.75
N GLY A 208 1.93 4.66 27.99
CA GLY A 208 1.59 3.65 29.00
C GLY A 208 0.36 2.81 28.63
N SER A 209 0.07 2.63 27.34
CA SER A 209 -1.12 1.92 26.90
C SER A 209 -1.07 0.42 27.16
N GLU A 210 -2.18 -0.20 27.58
CA GLU A 210 -2.23 -1.66 27.74
C GLU A 210 -2.25 -2.40 26.42
N VAL A 211 -2.99 -1.91 25.42
CA VAL A 211 -2.93 -2.38 24.04
C VAL A 211 -2.60 -1.21 23.13
N THR A 212 -1.61 -1.38 22.25
CA THR A 212 -1.28 -0.39 21.22
C THR A 212 -1.61 -0.97 19.86
N ILE A 213 -2.31 -0.20 19.03
CA ILE A 213 -2.74 -0.56 17.67
C ILE A 213 -2.19 0.47 16.70
N VAL A 214 -1.47 0.02 15.67
CA VAL A 214 -1.11 0.86 14.52
C VAL A 214 -1.88 0.43 13.30
N LEU A 215 -2.52 1.39 12.64
CA LEU A 215 -3.12 1.25 11.32
C LEU A 215 -2.08 1.75 10.31
N LEU A 216 -1.43 0.83 9.60
CA LEU A 216 -0.20 1.09 8.85
C LEU A 216 -0.36 0.68 7.38
N GLY A 217 -0.09 1.62 6.46
CA GLY A 217 -0.09 1.32 5.03
C GLY A 217 0.98 0.30 4.66
N GLU A 218 0.56 -0.77 3.96
CA GLU A 218 1.46 -1.85 3.54
C GLU A 218 2.32 -1.42 2.35
N ARG A 219 3.23 -2.31 1.93
CA ARG A 219 3.96 -2.11 0.68
C ARG A 219 2.97 -2.16 -0.50
N PRO A 220 2.94 -1.13 -1.38
CA PRO A 220 2.10 -1.15 -2.57
C PRO A 220 2.37 -2.39 -3.42
N GLY A 221 1.30 -3.12 -3.71
CA GLY A 221 1.32 -4.21 -4.67
C GLY A 221 1.16 -3.69 -6.10
N LEU A 222 1.43 -4.54 -7.08
CA LEU A 222 1.18 -4.20 -8.48
C LEU A 222 -0.32 -4.02 -8.80
N ALA A 223 -1.19 -4.66 -8.01
CA ALA A 223 -2.63 -4.64 -8.24
C ALA A 223 -3.33 -3.50 -7.48
N THR A 224 -2.83 -3.13 -6.31
CA THR A 224 -3.40 -2.08 -5.47
C THR A 224 -2.35 -1.51 -4.52
N GLY A 225 -2.40 -0.20 -4.33
CA GLY A 225 -1.68 0.52 -3.26
C GLY A 225 -2.52 0.68 -2.00
N GLU A 226 -3.75 0.17 -1.95
CA GLU A 226 -4.71 0.48 -0.89
C GLU A 226 -4.65 -0.48 0.29
N SER A 227 -3.79 -1.51 0.27
CA SER A 227 -3.74 -2.52 1.34
C SER A 227 -3.21 -1.92 2.65
N LEU A 228 -4.00 -1.98 3.73
CA LEU A 228 -3.63 -1.56 5.08
C LEU A 228 -3.53 -2.77 6.02
N SER A 229 -2.62 -2.68 6.99
CA SER A 229 -2.48 -3.65 8.08
C SER A 229 -2.71 -2.99 9.44
N ALA A 230 -3.34 -3.72 10.36
CA ALA A 230 -3.38 -3.38 11.77
C ALA A 230 -2.41 -4.28 12.55
N TYR A 231 -1.36 -3.70 13.15
CA TYR A 231 -0.51 -4.42 14.11
C TYR A 231 -0.95 -4.05 15.52
N MET A 232 -0.89 -5.00 16.44
CA MET A 232 -1.36 -4.85 17.81
C MET A 232 -0.40 -5.51 18.80
N THR A 233 -0.15 -4.87 19.94
CA THR A 233 0.65 -5.45 21.02
C THR A 233 0.01 -5.19 22.39
N TYR A 234 0.13 -6.16 23.31
CA TYR A 234 -0.22 -5.97 24.72
C TYR A 234 1.03 -5.55 25.51
N ARG A 235 0.96 -4.40 26.18
CA ARG A 235 2.03 -3.79 26.97
C ARG A 235 3.38 -3.78 26.23
N GLY A 236 3.35 -3.27 25.00
CA GLY A 236 4.52 -3.15 24.15
C GLY A 236 5.67 -2.41 24.82
N TYR A 237 6.89 -2.81 24.50
CA TYR A 237 8.12 -2.22 25.03
C TYR A 237 9.20 -2.18 23.94
N PRO A 238 10.12 -1.20 23.97
CA PRO A 238 11.18 -1.10 22.96
C PRO A 238 12.00 -2.38 22.84
N GLY A 239 12.07 -2.91 21.62
CA GLY A 239 12.79 -4.16 21.33
C GLY A 239 11.95 -5.42 21.47
N MET A 240 10.62 -5.28 21.58
CA MET A 240 9.72 -6.42 21.60
C MET A 240 9.87 -7.27 20.32
N PRO A 241 9.95 -8.61 20.42
CA PRO A 241 9.98 -9.47 19.25
C PRO A 241 8.72 -9.34 18.41
N GLU A 242 8.86 -9.42 17.08
CA GLU A 242 7.73 -9.36 16.14
C GLU A 242 6.66 -10.43 16.43
N ALA A 243 7.07 -11.61 16.91
CA ALA A 243 6.15 -12.70 17.28
C ALA A 243 5.20 -12.34 18.42
N GLY A 244 5.52 -11.31 19.21
CA GLY A 244 4.64 -10.78 20.26
C GLY A 244 3.55 -9.85 19.71
N ARG A 245 3.51 -9.59 18.40
CA ARG A 245 2.50 -8.72 17.77
C ARG A 245 1.42 -9.56 17.08
N THR A 246 0.16 -9.19 17.27
CA THR A 246 -0.97 -9.71 16.49
C THR A 246 -1.16 -8.83 15.26
N VAL A 247 -1.47 -9.42 14.11
CA VAL A 247 -1.67 -8.68 12.86
C VAL A 247 -3.00 -9.04 12.20
N VAL A 248 -3.69 -8.03 11.68
CA VAL A 248 -4.77 -8.17 10.70
C VAL A 248 -4.31 -7.47 9.44
N SER A 249 -4.04 -8.21 8.37
CA SER A 249 -3.52 -7.66 7.11
C SER A 249 -4.58 -7.59 6.03
N ASN A 250 -4.22 -7.01 4.88
CA ASN A 250 -5.06 -6.99 3.68
C ASN A 250 -6.42 -6.35 3.92
N ILE A 251 -6.42 -5.24 4.66
CA ILE A 251 -7.61 -4.42 4.91
C ILE A 251 -7.73 -3.42 3.76
N TYR A 252 -8.70 -3.65 2.89
CA TYR A 252 -9.08 -2.81 1.75
C TYR A 252 -10.34 -3.38 1.09
N GLN A 253 -10.92 -2.67 0.13
CA GLN A 253 -12.16 -3.08 -0.54
C GLN A 253 -12.11 -4.49 -1.18
N GLY A 254 -10.95 -4.92 -1.68
CA GLY A 254 -10.75 -6.25 -2.27
C GLY A 254 -10.26 -7.33 -1.30
N GLY A 255 -10.08 -6.98 -0.02
CA GLY A 255 -9.70 -7.89 1.06
C GLY A 255 -10.74 -7.86 2.17
N THR A 256 -10.30 -7.69 3.41
CA THR A 256 -11.22 -7.45 4.54
C THR A 256 -11.73 -6.01 4.45
N ASN A 257 -13.05 -5.82 4.40
CA ASN A 257 -13.65 -4.50 4.30
C ASN A 257 -13.22 -3.61 5.50
N PRO A 258 -12.90 -2.31 5.31
CA PRO A 258 -12.43 -1.43 6.37
C PRO A 258 -13.33 -1.35 7.61
N ALA A 259 -14.65 -1.27 7.43
CA ALA A 259 -15.60 -1.19 8.54
C ALA A 259 -15.68 -2.51 9.32
N GLU A 260 -15.70 -3.64 8.62
CA GLU A 260 -15.65 -4.98 9.22
C GLU A 260 -14.33 -5.20 9.97
N ALA A 261 -13.22 -4.80 9.36
CA ALA A 261 -11.90 -4.87 9.97
C ALA A 261 -11.85 -4.07 11.28
N GLY A 262 -12.42 -2.86 11.32
CA GLY A 262 -12.51 -2.06 12.54
C GLY A 262 -13.21 -2.79 13.69
N ALA A 263 -14.36 -3.41 13.41
CA ALA A 263 -15.08 -4.21 14.41
C ALA A 263 -14.31 -5.46 14.84
N HIS A 264 -13.65 -6.14 13.90
CA HIS A 264 -12.84 -7.32 14.18
C HIS A 264 -11.62 -6.98 15.06
N ILE A 265 -10.90 -5.90 14.73
CA ILE A 265 -9.76 -5.39 15.50
C ILE A 265 -10.20 -5.04 16.93
N ALA A 266 -11.36 -4.40 17.12
CA ALA A 266 -11.89 -4.12 18.46
C ALA A 266 -12.13 -5.41 19.27
N SER A 267 -12.66 -6.46 18.63
CA SER A 267 -12.84 -7.78 19.28
C SER A 267 -11.52 -8.42 19.68
N ILE A 268 -10.48 -8.32 18.83
CA ILE A 268 -9.13 -8.79 19.16
C ILE A 268 -8.56 -8.01 20.34
N ALA A 269 -8.66 -6.68 20.33
CA ALA A 269 -8.16 -5.82 21.41
C ALA A 269 -8.80 -6.18 22.77
N LYS A 270 -10.10 -6.50 22.79
CA LYS A 270 -10.77 -7.02 23.99
C LYS A 270 -10.16 -8.32 24.48
N LYS A 271 -9.97 -9.30 23.59
CA LYS A 271 -9.33 -10.59 23.96
C LYS A 271 -7.91 -10.38 24.48
N MET A 272 -7.14 -9.45 23.89
CA MET A 272 -5.80 -9.09 24.37
C MET A 272 -5.84 -8.52 25.80
N LEU A 273 -6.82 -7.67 26.12
CA LEU A 273 -7.00 -7.13 27.48
C LEU A 273 -7.42 -8.22 28.48
N GLU A 274 -8.33 -9.11 28.10
CA GLU A 274 -8.81 -10.20 28.95
C GLU A 274 -7.72 -11.24 29.25
N GLN A 275 -6.96 -11.64 28.23
CA GLN A 275 -5.91 -12.66 28.34
C GLN A 275 -4.55 -12.09 28.74
N LYS A 276 -4.37 -10.77 28.65
CA LYS A 276 -3.11 -10.06 28.89
C LYS A 276 -1.97 -10.60 28.01
N ALA A 277 -2.30 -10.84 26.74
CA ALA A 277 -1.41 -11.49 25.78
C ALA A 277 -1.62 -10.91 24.36
N SER A 278 -0.60 -11.05 23.52
CA SER A 278 -0.61 -10.66 22.11
C SER A 278 0.30 -11.58 21.30
N GLY A 279 0.19 -11.51 19.97
CA GLY A 279 0.99 -12.33 19.06
C GLY A 279 0.72 -13.82 19.25
N VAL A 280 1.79 -14.62 19.25
CA VAL A 280 1.71 -16.08 19.37
C VAL A 280 1.14 -16.56 20.71
N ASP A 281 1.16 -15.70 21.74
CA ASP A 281 0.65 -16.03 23.08
C ASP A 281 -0.86 -15.76 23.23
N LEU A 282 -1.48 -15.04 22.27
CA LEU A 282 -2.91 -14.77 22.28
C LEU A 282 -3.69 -15.96 21.71
N LYS A 283 -4.65 -16.49 22.48
CA LYS A 283 -5.54 -17.57 22.03
C LYS A 283 -6.79 -16.96 21.38
N MET A 284 -6.92 -17.14 20.07
CA MET A 284 -8.04 -16.63 19.27
C MET A 284 -9.30 -17.47 19.41
#